data_AF-A0A2R7JVI2-F1
#
_entry.id   AF-A0A2R7JVI2-F1
#
_cell.length_a   1.000
_cell.length_b   1.000
_cell.length_c   1.000
_cell.angle_alpha   90.00
_cell.angle_beta   90.00
_cell.angle_gamma   90.00
#
_symmetry.space_group_name_H-M   'P 1'
#
loop_
_entity.id
_entity.type
_entity.pdbx_description
1 polymer ?
#
loop_
_entity_poly.entity_id
_entity_poly.type
_entity_poly.pdbx_seq_one_letter_code
_entity_poly.pdbx_strand_id
1 'polypeptide(L)'
;LAKHPVTITEVRMSPDLRHATVFVKPLLGRDEEAVLKALRTNTAYLQREAAARVQMKYAAKLKFLADESFDEGSHIDTLLRAPHVAQDLDSD
;
A
#
# COMPACT_ATOMS: atom_id res chain seq x y z
N LEU A 1 -13.09 -8.00 -17.76
CA LEU A 1 -12.46 -7.15 -16.73
C LEU A 1 -11.63 -8.06 -15.84
N ALA A 2 -10.31 -8.09 -16.03
CA ALA A 2 -9.44 -8.97 -15.28
C ALA A 2 -9.57 -8.66 -13.77
N LYS A 3 -10.02 -9.65 -12.99
CA LYS A 3 -10.05 -9.66 -11.52
C LYS A 3 -8.60 -9.66 -11.03
N HIS A 4 -7.97 -8.49 -10.97
CA HIS A 4 -6.72 -8.34 -10.23
C HIS A 4 -7.12 -8.10 -8.76
N PRO A 5 -6.93 -9.08 -7.86
CA PRO A 5 -7.13 -8.83 -6.43
C PRO A 5 -6.14 -7.76 -5.98
N VAL A 6 -6.67 -6.70 -5.39
CA VAL A 6 -5.92 -5.56 -4.86
C VAL A 6 -6.06 -5.57 -3.34
N THR A 7 -4.95 -5.47 -2.62
CA THR A 7 -4.93 -5.41 -1.16
C THR A 7 -4.60 -3.98 -0.73
N ILE A 8 -5.36 -3.47 0.23
CA ILE A 8 -5.04 -2.22 0.94
C ILE A 8 -4.26 -2.62 2.20
N THR A 9 -3.01 -2.19 2.29
CA THR A 9 -2.13 -2.54 3.42
C THR A 9 -2.28 -1.56 4.57
N GLU A 10 -2.33 -0.26 4.26
CA GLU A 10 -2.46 0.80 5.24
C GLU A 10 -3.24 2.00 4.67
N VAL A 11 -3.96 2.72 5.55
CA VAL A 11 -4.50 4.05 5.25
C VAL A 11 -4.05 5.05 6.31
N ARG A 12 -3.36 6.11 5.89
CA ARG A 12 -2.92 7.21 6.76
C ARG A 12 -3.78 8.44 6.55
N MET A 13 -4.47 8.87 7.60
CA MET A 13 -5.24 10.11 7.62
C MET A 13 -4.35 11.30 7.99
N SER A 14 -4.58 12.44 7.35
CA SER A 14 -4.00 13.71 7.80
C SER A 14 -4.67 14.19 9.11
N PRO A 15 -3.97 14.96 9.96
CA PRO A 15 -4.53 15.47 11.22
C PRO A 15 -5.78 16.34 11.03
N ASP A 16 -5.94 16.98 9.88
CA ASP A 16 -7.11 17.79 9.52
C ASP A 16 -8.30 16.96 8.98
N LEU A 17 -8.14 15.64 8.85
CA LEU A 17 -9.10 14.67 8.30
C LEU A 17 -9.53 14.95 6.84
N ARG A 18 -8.83 15.80 6.11
CA ARG A 18 -9.17 16.18 4.73
C ARG A 18 -8.48 15.33 3.68
N HIS A 19 -7.42 14.62 4.05
CA HIS A 19 -6.64 13.79 3.13
C HIS A 19 -6.44 12.40 3.71
N ALA A 20 -6.51 11.39 2.84
CA ALA A 20 -6.24 10.00 3.17
C ALA A 20 -5.24 9.44 2.16
N THR A 21 -4.08 9.02 2.63
CA THR A 21 -3.11 8.30 1.81
C THR A 21 -3.37 6.80 1.95
N VAL A 22 -3.70 6.15 0.85
CA VAL A 22 -4.06 4.73 0.77
C VAL A 22 -2.89 3.99 0.13
N PHE A 23 -2.27 3.09 0.90
CA PHE A 23 -1.19 2.22 0.44
C PHE A 23 -1.77 0.92 -0.11
N VAL A 24 -1.27 0.54 -1.29
CA VAL A 24 -1.87 -0.52 -2.10
C VAL A 24 -0.78 -1.50 -2.54
N LYS A 25 -1.06 -2.80 -2.43
CA LYS A 25 -0.23 -3.86 -3.02
C LYS A 25 -1.08 -4.79 -3.89
N PRO A 26 -0.72 -5.02 -5.16
CA PRO A 26 -1.34 -6.05 -5.98
C PRO A 26 -0.95 -7.44 -5.46
N LEU A 27 -1.86 -8.39 -5.57
CA LEU A 27 -1.53 -9.78 -5.27
C LEU A 27 -0.44 -10.27 -6.23
N LEU A 28 0.62 -10.90 -5.70
CA LEU A 28 1.78 -11.42 -6.45
C LEU A 28 2.66 -10.34 -7.11
N GLY A 29 2.52 -9.06 -6.75
CA GLY A 29 3.39 -7.99 -7.24
C GLY A 29 3.35 -7.72 -8.75
N ARG A 30 2.40 -8.32 -9.47
CA ARG A 30 2.22 -8.07 -10.91
C ARG A 30 1.35 -6.85 -11.13
N ASP A 31 1.66 -6.11 -12.20
CA ASP A 31 0.83 -5.03 -12.74
C ASP A 31 0.57 -3.85 -11.77
N GLU A 32 1.52 -3.58 -10.86
CA GLU A 32 1.40 -2.54 -9.84
C GLU A 32 1.09 -1.16 -10.43
N GLU A 33 1.84 -0.74 -11.45
CA GLU A 33 1.60 0.53 -12.14
C GLU A 33 0.22 0.59 -12.81
N ALA A 34 -0.23 -0.51 -13.42
CA ALA A 34 -1.51 -0.58 -14.11
C ALA A 34 -2.68 -0.50 -13.11
N VAL A 35 -2.58 -1.22 -12.00
CA VAL A 35 -3.54 -1.16 -10.89
C VAL A 35 -3.58 0.24 -10.29
N LEU A 36 -2.42 0.83 -10.00
CA LEU A 36 -2.32 2.16 -9.40
C LEU A 36 -2.89 3.23 -10.33
N LYS A 37 -2.60 3.13 -11.64
CA LYS A 37 -3.20 4.01 -12.65
C LYS A 37 -4.72 3.86 -12.68
N ALA A 38 -5.24 2.64 -12.69
CA ALA A 38 -6.68 2.38 -12.67
C ALA A 38 -7.36 2.97 -11.43
N LEU A 39 -6.76 2.81 -10.25
CA LEU A 39 -7.26 3.41 -9.00
C LEU A 39 -7.26 4.93 -9.06
N ARG A 40 -6.16 5.54 -9.55
CA ARG A 40 -6.05 6.99 -9.71
C ARG A 40 -7.09 7.55 -10.67
N THR A 41 -7.35 6.89 -11.79
CA THR A 41 -8.40 7.29 -12.74
C THR A 41 -9.79 7.23 -12.12
N ASN A 42 -10.05 6.28 -11.22
CA ASN A 42 -11.36 6.08 -10.59
C ASN A 42 -11.49 6.74 -9.20
N THR A 43 -10.55 7.61 -8.82
CA THR A 43 -10.48 8.21 -7.47
C THR A 43 -11.78 8.91 -7.09
N ALA A 44 -12.41 9.66 -7.99
CA ALA A 44 -13.64 10.39 -7.68
C ALA A 44 -14.81 9.46 -7.31
N TYR A 45 -14.94 8.34 -8.03
CA TYR A 45 -15.95 7.33 -7.73
C TYR A 45 -15.68 6.67 -6.37
N LEU A 46 -14.44 6.22 -6.14
CA LEU A 46 -14.03 5.59 -4.89
C LEU A 46 -14.18 6.53 -3.68
N GLN A 47 -13.84 7.81 -3.85
CA GLN A 47 -14.01 8.82 -2.82
C GLN A 47 -15.48 9.04 -2.46
N ARG A 48 -16.37 9.08 -3.45
CA ARG A 48 -17.81 9.19 -3.21
C ARG A 48 -18.37 7.98 -2.45
N GLU A 49 -17.98 6.77 -2.86
CA GLU A 49 -18.40 5.54 -2.18
C GLU A 49 -17.87 5.46 -0.74
N ALA A 50 -16.61 5.83 -0.53
CA ALA A 50 -16.01 5.87 0.80
C ALA A 50 -16.69 6.92 1.70
N ALA A 51 -16.94 8.12 1.19
CA ALA A 51 -17.62 9.18 1.95
C ALA A 51 -19.08 8.84 2.29
N ALA A 52 -19.76 8.05 1.45
CA ALA A 52 -21.12 7.59 1.72
C ALA A 52 -21.17 6.54 2.85
N ARG A 53 -20.12 5.73 3.00
CA ARG A 53 -20.07 4.61 3.96
C ARG A 53 -19.36 4.97 5.26
N VAL A 54 -18.43 5.91 5.22
CA VAL A 54 -17.64 6.34 6.38
C VAL A 54 -18.13 7.70 6.85
N GLN A 55 -18.75 7.74 8.03
CA GLN A 55 -19.21 8.99 8.64
C GLN A 55 -18.02 9.78 9.23
N MET A 56 -17.37 10.56 8.37
CA MET A 56 -16.36 11.55 8.78
C MET A 56 -16.91 12.98 8.64
N LYS A 57 -16.34 13.91 9.41
CA LYS A 57 -16.65 15.34 9.32
C LYS A 57 -16.42 15.92 7.91
N TYR A 58 -15.41 15.40 7.21
CA TYR A 58 -15.07 15.79 5.86
C TYR A 58 -14.99 14.55 4.96
N ALA A 59 -15.37 14.73 3.69
CA ALA A 59 -15.06 13.75 2.65
C ALA A 59 -13.57 13.85 2.31
N ALA A 60 -12.76 12.98 2.89
CA ALA A 60 -11.31 12.98 2.69
C ALA A 60 -10.95 12.73 1.21
N LYS A 61 -10.00 13.50 0.69
CA LYS A 61 -9.42 13.27 -0.64
C LYS A 61 -8.50 12.04 -0.57
N LEU A 62 -8.78 11.05 -1.40
CA LEU A 62 -7.99 9.82 -1.47
C LEU A 62 -6.76 10.02 -2.35
N LYS A 63 -5.60 9.59 -1.88
CA LYS A 63 -4.35 9.53 -2.66
C LYS A 63 -3.84 8.09 -2.62
N PHE A 64 -3.76 7.44 -3.78
CA PHE A 64 -3.26 6.07 -3.89
C PHE A 64 -1.74 6.05 -4.13
N LEU A 65 -1.04 5.30 -3.29
CA LEU A 65 0.39 5.03 -3.38
C LEU A 65 0.62 3.52 -3.35
N ALA A 66 1.69 3.09 -4.01
CA ALA A 66 2.20 1.74 -3.86
C ALA A 66 2.76 1.54 -2.44
N ASP A 67 2.68 0.32 -1.93
CA ASP A 67 3.37 -0.06 -0.71
C ASP A 67 4.75 -0.66 -1.03
N GLU A 68 5.79 0.06 -0.65
CA GLU A 68 7.21 -0.30 -0.84
C GLU A 68 7.77 -1.11 0.35
N SER A 69 7.03 -1.25 1.47
CA SER A 69 7.57 -1.86 2.69
C SER A 69 7.92 -3.36 2.54
N PHE A 70 7.27 -4.05 1.59
CA PHE A 70 7.52 -5.48 1.31
C PHE A 70 8.79 -5.72 0.50
N ASP A 71 9.17 -4.78 -0.36
CA ASP A 71 10.37 -4.90 -1.19
C ASP A 71 11.62 -4.74 -0.30
N GLU A 72 11.57 -3.83 0.67
CA GLU A 72 12.61 -3.65 1.69
C GLU A 72 12.75 -4.88 2.62
N GLY A 73 11.64 -5.47 3.07
CA GLY A 73 11.68 -6.66 3.94
C GLY A 73 12.37 -7.86 3.27
N SER A 74 12.12 -8.07 1.97
CA SER A 74 12.78 -9.13 1.19
C SER A 74 14.26 -8.85 0.98
N HIS A 75 14.63 -7.57 0.78
CA HIS A 75 16.02 -7.16 0.66
C HIS A 75 16.79 -7.38 1.97
N ILE A 76 16.21 -6.99 3.12
CA ILE A 76 16.79 -7.21 4.44
C ILE A 76 16.95 -8.71 4.73
N ASP A 77 15.92 -9.53 4.49
CA ASP A 77 16.01 -10.99 4.68
C ASP A 77 17.11 -11.63 3.81
N THR A 78 17.29 -11.13 2.59
CA THR A 78 18.40 -11.56 1.71
C THR A 78 19.76 -11.18 2.28
N LEU A 79 19.90 -9.96 2.80
CA LEU A 79 21.14 -9.48 3.42
C LEU A 79 21.46 -10.24 4.73
N LEU A 80 20.45 -10.51 5.57
CA LEU A 80 20.62 -11.25 6.82
C LEU A 80 20.99 -12.72 6.59
N ARG A 81 20.57 -13.33 5.47
CA ARG A 81 20.96 -14.69 5.06
C ARG A 81 22.30 -14.77 4.35
N ALA A 82 23.00 -13.64 4.17
CA ALA A 82 24.31 -13.66 3.56
C ALA A 82 25.30 -14.45 4.46
N PRO A 83 26.18 -15.29 3.89
CA PRO A 83 27.03 -16.20 4.67
C PRO A 83 27.90 -15.50 5.73
N HIS A 84 28.28 -14.25 5.46
CA HIS A 84 29.10 -13.43 6.37
C HIS A 84 28.30 -12.83 7.53
N VAL A 85 26.99 -12.59 7.37
CA VAL A 85 26.12 -12.06 8.44
C VAL A 85 25.58 -13.20 9.29
N ALA A 86 25.22 -14.32 8.68
CA ALA A 86 24.68 -15.49 9.40
C ALA A 86 25.66 -16.07 10.43
N GLN A 87 26.97 -16.03 10.17
CA GLN A 87 27.98 -16.48 11.14
C GLN A 87 27.99 -15.64 12.44
N ASP A 88 27.62 -14.37 12.36
CA ASP A 88 27.62 -13.45 13.52
C ASP A 88 26.31 -13.54 14.33
N LEU A 89 25.26 -14.17 13.79
CA LEU A 89 23.96 -14.30 14.46
C LEU A 89 23.87 -15.51 15.40
N ASP A 90 24.75 -16.51 15.25
CA ASP A 90 24.78 -17.73 16.07
C ASP A 90 25.68 -17.61 17.33
N SER A 91 26.28 -16.44 17.57
CA SER A 91 27.35 -16.25 18.57
C SER A 91 26.90 -15.70 19.94
N ASP A 92 25.59 -15.68 20.25
CA ASP A 92 25.04 -15.29 21.58
C ASP A 92 24.27 -16.43 22.27
#